data_AF-A0A2I1CYW7-F1
#
_entry.id   AF-A0A2I1CYW7-F1
#
_cell.length_a   1.000
_cell.length_b   1.000
_cell.length_c   1.000
_cell.angle_alpha   90.00
_cell.angle_beta   90.00
_cell.angle_gamma   90.00
#
_symmetry.space_group_name_H-M   'P 1'
#
loop_
_entity.id
_entity.type
_entity.pdbx_description
1 polymer ?
#
loop_
_entity_poly.entity_id
_entity_poly.type
_entity_poly.pdbx_seq_one_letter_code
_entity_poly.pdbx_strand_id
1 'polypeptide(L)'
;MSTSWFLPFAFMLPTLHAAILLSTTKHKPPRRLTYLPTLAGAIYWRIYHLPQTTIHPFAKCATAVLLLVNGLHSINLLFLLDTIPEYTPFLPAVNLVLNLRGIGTPWQARHLPHWPAAFAHRPPSRPAFLARQCAIFAWQYLAVDLILTQSGRGVDPTAPHNLKWLFLDPSSTRWFPRLLSALWTPLILLRLVIDGPYRFFSIVFVAARLVPPAQFPPLYGSIWDAWCLRNVWGKYWHQLFQLPLRIPITTLITNSRPIAITLIFLLSGLIHHFASPAIDTPATSSSTAVPYFLGFAIAVILEVVFSRLFSRLSLPPSITSIIPQKQAFHAIGFLWVGAWLAALSPLYIADVASFFATHRMGLPGDVLLS
;
A
#
# COMPACT_ATOMS: atom_id res chain seq x y z
N MET A 1 14.17 17.24 -24.99
CA MET A 1 14.15 16.13 -24.01
C MET A 1 15.24 16.37 -22.98
N SER A 2 14.97 17.09 -21.88
CA SER A 2 15.92 17.17 -20.77
C SER A 2 15.68 16.00 -19.83
N THR A 3 16.71 15.18 -19.65
CA THR A 3 16.66 13.97 -18.82
C THR A 3 16.47 14.34 -17.35
N SER A 4 15.37 13.84 -16.77
CA SER A 4 14.89 14.04 -15.40
C SER A 4 15.73 13.32 -14.33
N TRP A 5 17.06 13.45 -14.36
CA TRP A 5 17.95 12.83 -13.35
C TRP A 5 17.76 13.39 -11.93
N PHE A 6 17.10 14.55 -11.80
CA PHE A 6 16.77 15.15 -10.50
C PHE A 6 15.69 14.37 -9.73
N LEU A 7 14.92 13.51 -10.41
CA LEU A 7 13.77 12.83 -9.81
C LEU A 7 14.17 11.80 -8.75
N PRO A 8 15.02 10.80 -9.04
CA PRO A 8 15.44 9.84 -8.03
C PRO A 8 16.17 10.52 -6.87
N PHE A 9 16.92 11.59 -7.16
CA PHE A 9 17.69 12.32 -6.16
C PHE A 9 16.80 13.04 -5.15
N ALA A 10 15.76 13.75 -5.60
CA ALA A 10 14.84 14.45 -4.69
C ALA A 10 14.06 13.48 -3.78
N PHE A 11 13.76 12.28 -4.27
CA PHE A 11 13.09 11.24 -3.48
C PHE A 11 14.01 10.52 -2.50
N MET A 12 15.29 10.36 -2.85
CA MET A 12 16.29 9.76 -1.98
C MET A 12 16.84 10.75 -0.94
N LEU A 13 16.72 12.07 -1.18
CA LEU A 13 17.31 13.09 -0.31
C LEU A 13 16.83 12.99 1.16
N PRO A 14 15.52 12.87 1.47
CA PRO A 14 15.08 12.66 2.85
C PRO A 14 15.63 11.34 3.41
N THR A 15 15.59 10.25 2.64
CA THR A 15 16.11 8.95 3.07
C THR A 15 17.59 9.02 3.46
N LEU A 16 18.42 9.67 2.62
CA LEU A 16 19.84 9.86 2.88
C LEU A 16 20.08 10.79 4.07
N HIS A 17 19.35 11.90 4.18
CA HIS A 17 19.47 12.81 5.31
C HIS A 17 19.10 12.12 6.63
N ALA A 18 18.04 11.32 6.66
CA ALA A 18 17.68 10.52 7.83
C ALA A 18 18.79 9.53 8.20
N ALA A 19 19.37 8.81 7.23
CA ALA A 19 20.48 7.89 7.47
C ALA A 19 21.73 8.60 8.00
N ILE A 20 22.08 9.77 7.45
CA ILE A 20 23.18 10.62 7.95
C ILE A 20 22.92 11.00 9.40
N LEU A 21 21.72 11.50 9.73
CA LEU A 21 21.37 11.91 11.09
C LEU A 21 21.42 10.73 12.07
N LEU A 22 20.92 9.55 11.69
CA LEU A 22 21.01 8.34 12.50
C LEU A 22 22.45 7.88 12.75
N SER A 23 23.36 8.15 11.82
CA SER A 23 24.77 7.72 11.91
C SER A 23 25.71 8.71 12.57
N THR A 24 25.36 9.99 12.57
CA THR A 24 26.25 11.08 13.04
C THR A 24 25.76 11.76 14.32
N THR A 25 24.56 11.43 14.79
CA THR A 25 23.95 12.14 15.93
C THR A 25 23.40 11.16 16.97
N LYS A 26 23.58 11.51 18.25
CA LYS A 26 22.97 10.82 19.40
C LYS A 26 21.44 10.81 19.29
N HIS A 27 20.74 10.17 20.23
CA HIS A 27 19.27 10.23 20.30
C HIS A 27 18.76 11.62 20.70
N LYS A 28 17.75 12.15 19.99
CA LYS A 28 17.08 13.47 20.23
C LYS A 28 17.93 14.78 20.21
N PRO A 29 19.08 14.92 19.53
CA PRO A 29 19.79 16.19 19.45
C PRO A 29 19.05 17.19 18.55
N PRO A 30 19.18 18.49 18.80
CA PRO A 30 18.55 19.55 17.99
C PRO A 30 18.87 19.42 16.49
N ARG A 31 20.04 18.89 16.14
CA ARG A 31 20.43 18.63 14.75
C ARG A 31 19.45 17.74 14.00
N ARG A 32 18.74 16.80 14.65
CA ARG A 32 17.75 15.96 13.94
C ARG A 32 16.58 16.77 13.39
N LEU A 33 16.30 17.95 13.93
CA LEU A 33 15.24 18.84 13.44
C LEU A 33 15.47 19.33 12.01
N THR A 34 16.71 19.31 11.49
CA THR A 34 17.00 19.65 10.09
C THR A 34 16.32 18.70 9.11
N TYR A 35 15.92 17.52 9.56
CA TYR A 35 15.16 16.57 8.75
C TYR A 35 13.81 17.13 8.31
N LEU A 36 13.11 17.85 9.19
CA LEU A 36 11.75 18.36 8.93
C LEU A 36 11.70 19.31 7.71
N PRO A 37 12.54 20.36 7.60
CA PRO A 37 12.55 21.20 6.40
C PRO A 37 13.00 20.46 5.15
N THR A 38 13.86 19.44 5.26
CA THR A 38 14.26 18.61 4.10
C THR A 38 13.08 17.78 3.58
N LEU A 39 12.35 17.14 4.49
CA LEU A 39 11.14 16.39 4.13
C LEU A 39 10.06 17.32 3.56
N ALA A 40 9.84 18.47 4.19
CA ALA A 40 8.88 19.48 3.70
C ALA A 40 9.26 19.98 2.31
N GLY A 41 10.54 20.26 2.06
CA GLY A 41 11.05 20.66 0.74
C GLY A 41 10.86 19.57 -0.32
N ALA A 42 11.11 18.30 0.01
CA ALA A 42 10.87 17.19 -0.90
C ALA A 42 9.37 16.99 -1.22
N ILE A 43 8.49 17.16 -0.23
CA ILE A 43 7.03 17.12 -0.42
C ILE A 43 6.56 18.30 -1.28
N TYR A 44 7.05 19.52 -0.99
CA TYR A 44 6.75 20.70 -1.79
C TYR A 44 7.19 20.51 -3.24
N TRP A 45 8.43 20.05 -3.45
CA TRP A 45 8.95 19.81 -4.79
C TRP A 45 8.14 18.74 -5.54
N ARG A 46 7.69 17.70 -4.83
CA ARG A 46 6.75 16.73 -5.38
C ARG A 46 5.46 17.41 -5.83
N ILE A 47 4.79 18.15 -4.97
CA ILE A 47 3.46 18.71 -5.25
C ILE A 47 3.51 19.72 -6.41
N TYR A 48 4.54 20.57 -6.47
CA TYR A 48 4.56 21.71 -7.38
C TYR A 48 5.43 21.51 -8.63
N HIS A 49 6.47 20.68 -8.60
CA HIS A 49 7.42 20.55 -9.72
C HIS A 49 7.36 19.20 -10.43
N LEU A 50 6.97 18.12 -9.74
CA LEU A 50 6.90 16.80 -10.34
C LEU A 50 5.74 16.51 -11.31
N PRO A 51 4.55 17.14 -11.19
CA PRO A 51 3.42 16.87 -12.09
C PRO A 51 3.84 16.98 -13.57
N GLN A 52 4.79 17.87 -13.87
CA GLN A 52 5.27 18.22 -15.21
C GLN A 52 6.23 17.20 -15.87
N THR A 53 6.54 16.06 -15.23
CA THR A 53 7.52 15.09 -15.77
C THR A 53 6.88 14.04 -16.69
N THR A 54 7.62 13.50 -17.67
CA THR A 54 7.14 12.48 -18.63
C THR A 54 7.10 11.04 -18.08
N ILE A 55 7.32 10.86 -16.78
CA ILE A 55 7.41 9.54 -16.15
C ILE A 55 6.04 8.87 -16.11
N HIS A 56 6.03 7.53 -16.22
CA HIS A 56 4.81 6.75 -16.09
C HIS A 56 4.05 7.13 -14.80
N PRO A 57 2.78 7.52 -14.88
CA PRO A 57 1.96 8.04 -13.78
C PRO A 57 1.90 7.12 -12.54
N PHE A 58 1.88 5.80 -12.74
CA PHE A 58 1.98 4.85 -11.63
C PHE A 58 3.30 4.93 -10.88
N ALA A 59 4.41 5.09 -11.61
CA ALA A 59 5.71 5.27 -10.99
C ALA A 59 5.75 6.59 -10.21
N LYS A 60 5.12 7.66 -10.72
CA LYS A 60 4.95 8.90 -9.95
C LYS A 60 4.16 8.63 -8.67
N CYS A 61 2.97 8.05 -8.74
CA CYS A 61 2.13 7.75 -7.57
C CYS A 61 2.89 6.90 -6.53
N ALA A 62 3.45 5.77 -6.95
CA ALA A 62 4.24 4.87 -6.09
C ALA A 62 5.41 5.60 -5.42
N THR A 63 6.11 6.47 -6.14
CA THR A 63 7.24 7.22 -5.59
C THR A 63 6.79 8.30 -4.59
N ALA A 64 5.61 8.92 -4.75
CA ALA A 64 5.05 9.82 -3.73
C ALA A 64 4.65 9.07 -2.47
N VAL A 65 3.96 7.94 -2.66
CA VAL A 65 3.57 7.09 -1.54
C VAL A 65 4.82 6.69 -0.76
N LEU A 66 5.87 6.26 -1.45
CA LEU A 66 7.13 5.90 -0.82
C LEU A 66 7.79 7.09 -0.11
N LEU A 67 7.80 8.28 -0.71
CA LEU A 67 8.31 9.51 -0.07
C LEU A 67 7.60 9.79 1.26
N LEU A 68 6.28 9.83 1.23
CA LEU A 68 5.47 10.19 2.39
C LEU A 68 5.56 9.14 3.49
N VAL A 69 5.48 7.85 3.12
CA VAL A 69 5.59 6.74 4.07
C VAL A 69 7.00 6.62 4.65
N ASN A 70 8.04 6.75 3.82
CA ASN A 70 9.43 6.74 4.29
C ASN A 70 9.75 7.98 5.14
N GLY A 71 9.15 9.12 4.82
CA GLY A 71 9.21 10.35 5.62
C GLY A 71 8.67 10.14 7.03
N LEU A 72 7.45 9.59 7.15
CA LEU A 72 6.87 9.24 8.44
C LEU A 72 7.70 8.19 9.19
N HIS A 73 8.20 7.17 8.49
CA HIS A 73 9.09 6.19 9.10
C HIS A 73 10.37 6.81 9.64
N SER A 74 10.98 7.73 8.89
CA SER A 74 12.17 8.45 9.32
C SER A 74 11.90 9.34 10.53
N ILE A 75 10.73 9.99 10.60
CA ILE A 75 10.29 10.71 11.82
C ILE A 75 10.22 9.75 13.00
N ASN A 76 9.64 8.56 12.82
CA ASN A 76 9.57 7.57 13.88
C ASN A 76 10.96 7.18 14.39
N LEU A 77 11.89 6.92 13.48
CA LEU A 77 13.27 6.57 13.83
C LEU A 77 14.01 7.74 14.51
N LEU A 78 13.88 8.96 14.00
CA LEU A 78 14.67 10.08 14.49
C LEU A 78 14.15 10.61 15.84
N PHE A 79 12.85 10.52 16.11
CA PHE A 79 12.22 11.23 17.23
C PHE A 79 11.40 10.36 18.18
N LEU A 80 10.77 9.27 17.71
CA LEU A 80 9.72 8.57 18.48
C LEU A 80 10.14 7.20 19.02
N LEU A 81 11.15 6.57 18.40
CA LEU A 81 11.66 5.26 18.82
C LEU A 81 12.90 5.43 19.69
N ASP A 82 12.80 5.05 20.96
CA ASP A 82 13.90 5.16 21.94
C ASP A 82 14.89 3.99 21.86
N THR A 83 14.54 2.91 21.18
CA THR A 83 15.29 1.65 21.14
C THR A 83 16.34 1.59 20.01
N ILE A 84 16.62 2.72 19.36
CA ILE A 84 17.63 2.78 18.29
C ILE A 84 19.00 3.04 18.92
N PRO A 85 20.05 2.29 18.54
CA PRO A 85 21.40 2.53 19.04
C PRO A 85 21.83 3.98 18.83
N GLU A 86 22.50 4.57 19.83
CA GLU A 86 22.97 5.96 19.76
C GLU A 86 23.88 6.23 18.56
N TYR A 87 24.63 5.22 18.13
CA TYR A 87 25.51 5.27 16.97
C TYR A 87 25.23 4.07 16.08
N THR A 88 24.61 4.34 14.93
CA THR A 88 24.35 3.32 13.92
C THR A 88 25.25 3.62 12.71
N PRO A 89 26.17 2.73 12.30
CA PRO A 89 26.98 2.97 11.10
C PRO A 89 26.11 3.27 9.88
N PHE A 90 26.64 4.02 8.90
CA PHE A 90 25.83 4.57 7.82
C PHE A 90 25.02 3.52 7.03
N LEU A 91 25.63 2.40 6.65
CA LEU A 91 24.93 1.35 5.89
C LEU A 91 23.79 0.69 6.70
N PRO A 92 23.99 0.26 7.95
CA PRO A 92 22.89 -0.13 8.85
C PRO A 92 21.82 0.96 9.03
N ALA A 93 22.20 2.25 9.08
CA ALA A 93 21.23 3.35 9.18
C ALA A 93 20.37 3.45 7.92
N VAL A 94 20.96 3.34 6.73
CA VAL A 94 20.22 3.25 5.47
C VAL A 94 19.25 2.07 5.50
N ASN A 95 19.71 0.90 5.97
CA ASN A 95 18.85 -0.27 6.10
C ASN A 95 17.66 -0.01 7.05
N LEU A 96 17.87 0.64 8.20
CA LEU A 96 16.78 0.99 9.12
C LEU A 96 15.75 1.92 8.48
N VAL A 97 16.20 2.93 7.72
CA VAL A 97 15.30 3.87 7.03
C VAL A 97 14.50 3.17 5.92
N LEU A 98 15.07 2.20 5.22
CA LEU A 98 14.35 1.44 4.19
C LEU A 98 13.49 0.29 4.77
N ASN A 99 13.78 -0.14 5.99
CA ASN A 99 13.07 -1.21 6.69
C ASN A 99 11.78 -0.71 7.34
N LEU A 100 10.79 -0.36 6.51
CA LEU A 100 9.47 0.14 6.91
C LEU A 100 8.67 -0.80 7.84
N ARG A 101 9.05 -2.09 7.89
CA ARG A 101 8.41 -3.13 8.72
C ARG A 101 9.19 -3.45 10.00
N GLY A 102 10.34 -2.81 10.23
CA GLY A 102 11.17 -3.06 11.41
C GLY A 102 11.65 -4.52 11.51
N ILE A 103 11.90 -5.18 10.37
CA ILE A 103 12.35 -6.58 10.36
C ILE A 103 13.64 -6.71 11.17
N GLY A 104 13.65 -7.61 12.16
CA GLY A 104 14.78 -7.84 13.04
C GLY A 104 14.99 -6.78 14.13
N THR A 105 14.03 -5.88 14.37
CA THR A 105 14.11 -4.87 15.44
C THR A 105 13.06 -5.11 16.54
N PRO A 106 13.22 -4.55 17.76
CA PRO A 106 12.22 -4.65 18.83
C PRO A 106 10.83 -4.11 18.47
N TRP A 107 10.74 -3.22 17.48
CA TRP A 107 9.49 -2.60 17.02
C TRP A 107 8.96 -3.22 15.72
N GLN A 108 9.39 -4.44 15.38
CA GLN A 108 8.92 -5.18 14.22
C GLN A 108 7.39 -5.23 14.12
N ALA A 109 6.86 -5.15 12.89
CA ALA A 109 5.43 -5.31 12.64
C ALA A 109 4.91 -6.66 13.19
N ARG A 110 3.76 -6.64 13.89
CA ARG A 110 3.29 -7.77 14.73
C ARG A 110 2.81 -9.01 13.97
N HIS A 111 2.44 -8.90 12.69
CA HIS A 111 1.80 -9.99 11.94
C HIS A 111 2.51 -10.29 10.62
N LEU A 112 3.85 -10.34 10.62
CA LEU A 112 4.60 -10.60 9.38
C LEU A 112 4.08 -11.84 8.66
N PRO A 113 3.83 -11.77 7.34
CA PRO A 113 3.49 -12.94 6.55
C PRO A 113 4.52 -14.04 6.72
N HIS A 114 4.02 -15.25 6.93
CA HIS A 114 4.86 -16.43 7.04
C HIS A 114 5.48 -16.77 5.69
N TRP A 115 6.68 -17.35 5.73
CA TRP A 115 7.25 -17.95 4.54
C TRP A 115 6.35 -19.08 4.02
N PRO A 116 6.33 -19.33 2.69
CA PRO A 116 5.64 -20.49 2.14
C PRO A 116 6.06 -21.78 2.85
N ALA A 117 5.18 -22.79 2.89
CA ALA A 117 5.41 -24.04 3.61
C ALA A 117 6.78 -24.69 3.30
N ALA A 118 7.24 -24.60 2.05
CA ALA A 118 8.56 -25.06 1.61
C ALA A 118 9.76 -24.43 2.35
N PHE A 119 9.56 -23.28 3.02
CA PHE A 119 10.56 -22.53 3.79
C PHE A 119 10.08 -22.25 5.22
N ALA A 120 9.06 -22.95 5.72
CA ALA A 120 8.44 -22.64 7.02
C ALA A 120 9.43 -22.72 8.20
N HIS A 121 10.43 -23.60 8.11
CA HIS A 121 11.37 -23.87 9.21
C HIS A 121 12.71 -23.14 9.09
N ARG A 122 13.07 -22.65 7.91
CA ARG A 122 14.33 -21.92 7.66
C ARG A 122 14.15 -20.93 6.51
N PRO A 123 14.70 -19.71 6.61
CA PRO A 123 14.73 -18.80 5.47
C PRO A 123 15.46 -19.46 4.30
N PRO A 124 15.02 -19.21 3.05
CA PRO A 124 15.62 -19.82 1.86
C PRO A 124 17.13 -19.50 1.77
N SER A 125 17.91 -20.45 1.24
CA SER A 125 19.30 -20.15 0.85
C SER A 125 19.32 -19.00 -0.15
N ARG A 126 20.40 -18.22 -0.17
CA ARG A 126 20.52 -17.06 -1.08
C ARG A 126 20.24 -17.39 -2.56
N PRO A 127 20.81 -18.44 -3.18
CA PRO A 127 20.49 -18.76 -4.57
C PRO A 127 19.03 -19.16 -4.76
N ALA A 128 18.45 -19.94 -3.83
CA ALA A 128 17.04 -20.32 -3.88
C ALA A 128 16.11 -19.11 -3.74
N PHE A 129 16.45 -18.18 -2.85
CA PHE A 129 15.74 -16.92 -2.70
C PHE A 129 15.79 -16.09 -3.98
N LEU A 130 16.98 -15.86 -4.54
CA LEU A 130 17.16 -15.06 -5.74
C LEU A 130 16.42 -15.67 -6.94
N ALA A 131 16.57 -16.98 -7.18
CA ALA A 131 15.86 -17.68 -8.25
C ALA A 131 14.34 -17.52 -8.12
N ARG A 132 13.81 -17.71 -6.91
CA ARG A 132 12.37 -17.54 -6.63
C ARG A 132 11.91 -16.10 -6.83
N GLN A 133 12.65 -15.11 -6.33
CA GLN A 133 12.27 -13.70 -6.48
C GLN A 133 12.30 -13.28 -7.94
N CYS A 134 13.33 -13.67 -8.71
CA CYS A 134 13.43 -13.40 -10.14
C CYS A 134 12.27 -14.02 -10.91
N ALA A 135 11.96 -15.29 -10.66
CA ALA A 135 10.86 -15.98 -11.34
C ALA A 135 9.50 -15.31 -11.06
N ILE A 136 9.22 -14.96 -9.81
CA ILE A 136 7.96 -14.30 -9.46
C ILE A 136 7.93 -12.87 -10.01
N PHE A 137 9.04 -12.13 -9.92
CA PHE A 137 9.12 -10.77 -10.47
C PHE A 137 8.87 -10.76 -11.99
N ALA A 138 9.49 -11.69 -12.73
CA ALA A 138 9.27 -11.83 -14.17
C ALA A 138 7.79 -12.14 -14.50
N TRP A 139 7.19 -13.11 -13.79
CA TRP A 139 5.77 -13.41 -13.94
C TRP A 139 4.86 -12.22 -13.59
N GLN A 140 5.15 -11.50 -12.50
CA GLN A 140 4.37 -10.32 -12.10
C GLN A 140 4.46 -9.20 -13.12
N TYR A 141 5.66 -8.95 -13.66
CA TYR A 141 5.87 -7.97 -14.70
C TYR A 141 5.03 -8.30 -15.94
N LEU A 142 5.11 -9.54 -16.45
CA LEU A 142 4.32 -9.99 -17.60
C LEU A 142 2.80 -9.91 -17.33
N ALA A 143 2.36 -10.29 -16.13
CA ALA A 143 0.96 -10.22 -15.75
C ALA A 143 0.46 -8.77 -15.68
N VAL A 144 1.24 -7.85 -15.11
CA VAL A 144 0.89 -6.42 -15.06
C VAL A 144 0.89 -5.84 -16.47
N ASP A 145 1.87 -6.14 -17.31
CA ASP A 145 1.92 -5.68 -18.70
C ASP A 145 0.68 -6.16 -19.49
N LEU A 146 0.33 -7.44 -19.37
CA LEU A 146 -0.89 -7.97 -19.98
C LEU A 146 -2.15 -7.27 -19.44
N ILE A 147 -2.31 -7.13 -18.12
CA ILE A 147 -3.50 -6.47 -17.55
C ILE A 147 -3.56 -5.02 -18.01
N LEU A 148 -2.45 -4.29 -17.96
CA LEU A 148 -2.38 -2.88 -18.31
C LEU A 148 -2.50 -2.63 -19.80
N THR A 149 -2.18 -3.57 -20.69
CA THR A 149 -2.44 -3.50 -22.14
C THR A 149 -3.90 -3.82 -22.50
N GLN A 150 -4.61 -4.56 -21.64
CA GLN A 150 -6.04 -4.82 -21.79
C GLN A 150 -6.96 -3.80 -21.07
N SER A 151 -6.49 -3.16 -19.99
CA SER A 151 -7.28 -2.29 -19.10
C SER A 151 -7.71 -0.96 -19.72
N GLY A 152 -9.01 -0.66 -19.75
CA GLY A 152 -9.53 0.61 -20.30
C GLY A 152 -10.03 0.51 -21.74
N ARG A 153 -9.94 -0.67 -22.36
CA ARG A 153 -10.66 -0.98 -23.61
C ARG A 153 -12.17 -0.82 -23.38
N GLY A 154 -12.82 -0.01 -24.22
CA GLY A 154 -14.26 0.26 -24.13
C GLY A 154 -14.68 1.21 -23.01
N VAL A 155 -13.74 1.92 -22.37
CA VAL A 155 -14.04 3.07 -21.52
C VAL A 155 -13.96 4.31 -22.39
N ASP A 156 -15.10 4.96 -22.63
CA ASP A 156 -15.14 6.23 -23.37
C ASP A 156 -14.38 7.31 -22.55
N PRO A 157 -13.28 7.87 -23.09
CA PRO A 157 -12.50 8.89 -22.40
C PRO A 157 -13.23 10.24 -22.27
N THR A 158 -14.31 10.43 -23.03
CA THR A 158 -15.20 11.59 -22.95
C THR A 158 -16.41 11.35 -22.04
N ALA A 159 -16.60 10.11 -21.55
CA ALA A 159 -17.67 9.82 -20.61
C ALA A 159 -17.47 10.68 -19.36
N PRO A 160 -18.51 11.42 -18.92
CA PRO A 160 -18.40 12.28 -17.76
C PRO A 160 -17.94 11.45 -16.56
N HIS A 161 -17.26 12.13 -15.61
CA HIS A 161 -16.67 11.65 -14.35
C HIS A 161 -17.57 10.74 -13.47
N ASN A 162 -18.78 10.43 -13.93
CA ASN A 162 -19.76 9.46 -13.48
C ASN A 162 -19.26 8.01 -13.45
N LEU A 163 -18.06 7.68 -13.92
CA LEU A 163 -17.48 6.32 -13.75
C LEU A 163 -17.56 5.86 -12.29
N LYS A 164 -17.36 6.77 -11.33
CA LYS A 164 -17.50 6.51 -9.88
C LYS A 164 -18.88 5.94 -9.51
N TRP A 165 -19.94 6.61 -9.99
CA TRP A 165 -21.34 6.23 -9.74
C TRP A 165 -21.80 5.09 -10.61
N LEU A 166 -21.18 4.92 -11.77
CA LEU A 166 -21.43 3.85 -12.71
C LEU A 166 -21.06 2.47 -12.10
N PHE A 167 -19.98 2.39 -11.32
CA PHE A 167 -19.67 1.16 -10.55
C PHE A 167 -20.68 0.86 -9.43
N LEU A 168 -21.40 1.86 -8.94
CA LEU A 168 -22.37 1.75 -7.85
C LEU A 168 -23.82 1.64 -8.35
N ASP A 169 -24.06 1.75 -9.65
CA ASP A 169 -25.40 1.72 -10.26
C ASP A 169 -25.86 0.27 -10.53
N PRO A 170 -26.78 -0.28 -9.71
CA PRO A 170 -27.30 -1.63 -9.89
C PRO A 170 -28.28 -1.74 -11.06
N SER A 171 -28.80 -0.61 -11.57
CA SER A 171 -29.74 -0.58 -12.70
C SER A 171 -29.06 -0.74 -14.05
N SER A 172 -27.73 -0.64 -14.08
CA SER A 172 -26.95 -0.79 -15.30
C SER A 172 -26.86 -2.24 -15.77
N THR A 173 -26.95 -2.48 -17.07
CA THR A 173 -26.73 -3.81 -17.68
C THR A 173 -25.31 -4.36 -17.49
N ARG A 174 -24.38 -3.56 -16.94
CA ARG A 174 -22.97 -3.91 -16.73
C ARG A 174 -22.58 -4.01 -15.25
N TRP A 175 -23.54 -4.12 -14.33
CA TRP A 175 -23.27 -4.18 -12.88
C TRP A 175 -22.36 -5.36 -12.50
N PHE A 176 -22.52 -6.53 -13.11
CA PHE A 176 -21.71 -7.72 -12.79
C PHE A 176 -20.23 -7.58 -13.19
N PRO A 177 -19.87 -7.19 -14.44
CA PRO A 177 -18.49 -6.84 -14.78
C PRO A 177 -17.86 -5.76 -13.89
N ARG A 178 -18.67 -4.80 -13.43
CA ARG A 178 -18.21 -3.72 -12.54
C ARG A 178 -17.95 -4.22 -11.12
N LEU A 179 -18.81 -5.07 -10.59
CA LEU A 179 -18.59 -5.76 -9.32
C LEU A 179 -17.32 -6.60 -9.37
N LEU A 180 -17.12 -7.38 -10.44
CA LEU A 180 -15.90 -8.16 -10.63
C LEU A 180 -14.67 -7.25 -10.70
N SER A 181 -14.72 -6.13 -11.42
CA SER A 181 -13.62 -5.16 -11.49
C SER A 181 -13.32 -4.51 -10.13
N ALA A 182 -14.35 -4.18 -9.35
CA ALA A 182 -14.22 -3.61 -8.02
C ALA A 182 -13.54 -4.56 -7.01
N LEU A 183 -13.70 -5.88 -7.20
CA LEU A 183 -13.03 -6.89 -6.38
C LEU A 183 -11.64 -7.28 -6.94
N TRP A 184 -11.54 -7.45 -8.25
CA TRP A 184 -10.32 -7.86 -8.94
C TRP A 184 -9.21 -6.83 -8.79
N THR A 185 -9.51 -5.56 -9.03
CA THR A 185 -8.50 -4.50 -9.07
C THR A 185 -7.72 -4.37 -7.75
N PRO A 186 -8.36 -4.27 -6.57
CA PRO A 186 -7.63 -4.16 -5.32
C PRO A 186 -6.95 -5.49 -4.95
N LEU A 187 -7.62 -6.63 -5.16
CA LEU A 187 -7.08 -7.92 -4.70
C LEU A 187 -5.94 -8.46 -5.56
N ILE A 188 -5.96 -8.19 -6.86
CA ILE A 188 -5.01 -8.74 -7.85
C ILE A 188 -4.11 -7.64 -8.41
N LEU A 189 -4.66 -6.65 -9.12
CA LEU A 189 -3.85 -5.67 -9.86
C LEU A 189 -2.97 -4.86 -8.91
N LEU A 190 -3.55 -4.22 -7.89
CA LEU A 190 -2.79 -3.42 -6.92
C LEU A 190 -1.76 -4.25 -6.16
N ARG A 191 -2.10 -5.52 -5.86
CA ARG A 191 -1.15 -6.45 -5.24
C ARG A 191 0.08 -6.68 -6.12
N LEU A 192 -0.11 -6.96 -7.41
CA LEU A 192 1.00 -7.19 -8.34
C LEU A 192 1.88 -5.94 -8.48
N VAL A 193 1.25 -4.77 -8.61
CA VAL A 193 1.94 -3.48 -8.78
C VAL A 193 2.77 -3.11 -7.55
N ILE A 194 2.32 -3.44 -6.34
CA ILE A 194 3.03 -3.12 -5.09
C ILE A 194 4.09 -4.19 -4.76
N ASP A 195 3.78 -5.47 -5.00
CA ASP A 195 4.70 -6.58 -4.70
C ASP A 195 5.90 -6.58 -5.66
N GLY A 196 5.73 -6.21 -6.93
CA GLY A 196 6.79 -6.18 -7.94
C GLY A 196 8.03 -5.38 -7.51
N PRO A 197 7.90 -4.08 -7.19
CA PRO A 197 9.02 -3.26 -6.71
C PRO A 197 9.68 -3.85 -5.45
N TYR A 198 8.88 -4.37 -4.51
CA TYR A 198 9.40 -5.01 -3.32
C TYR A 198 10.30 -6.22 -3.66
N ARG A 199 9.89 -7.05 -4.64
CA ARG A 199 10.71 -8.16 -5.13
C ARG A 199 11.97 -7.69 -5.83
N PHE A 200 11.84 -6.70 -6.71
CA PHE A 200 12.98 -6.10 -7.40
C PHE A 200 14.05 -5.63 -6.42
N PHE A 201 13.67 -4.83 -5.42
CA PHE A 201 14.60 -4.39 -4.39
C PHE A 201 15.16 -5.59 -3.61
N SER A 202 14.34 -6.58 -3.26
CA SER A 202 14.85 -7.77 -2.57
C SER A 202 15.93 -8.52 -3.37
N ILE A 203 15.81 -8.57 -4.71
CA ILE A 203 16.83 -9.15 -5.59
C ILE A 203 18.10 -8.32 -5.52
N VAL A 204 18.00 -7.00 -5.73
CA VAL A 204 19.16 -6.09 -5.75
C VAL A 204 19.93 -6.14 -4.43
N PHE A 205 19.25 -5.96 -3.29
CA PHE A 205 19.91 -5.89 -1.98
C PHE A 205 20.51 -7.24 -1.55
N VAL A 206 19.83 -8.36 -1.82
CA VAL A 206 20.35 -9.69 -1.49
C VAL A 206 21.45 -10.13 -2.47
N ALA A 207 21.36 -9.77 -3.76
CA ALA A 207 22.41 -10.02 -4.74
C ALA A 207 23.67 -9.19 -4.44
N ALA A 208 23.54 -7.97 -3.92
CA ALA A 208 24.66 -7.14 -3.49
C ALA A 208 25.25 -7.53 -2.12
N ARG A 209 24.72 -8.57 -1.44
CA ARG A 209 25.13 -8.98 -0.07
C ARG A 209 24.93 -7.89 0.99
N LEU A 210 24.07 -6.90 0.74
CA LEU A 210 23.81 -5.83 1.69
C LEU A 210 22.95 -6.31 2.87
N VAL A 211 22.05 -7.26 2.62
CA VAL A 211 21.17 -7.85 3.62
C VAL A 211 20.90 -9.33 3.34
N PRO A 212 20.62 -10.15 4.37
CA PRO A 212 20.28 -11.55 4.18
C PRO A 212 18.84 -11.73 3.66
N PRO A 213 18.51 -12.88 3.02
CA PRO A 213 17.15 -13.19 2.57
C PRO A 213 16.07 -13.04 3.66
N ALA A 214 16.42 -13.32 4.91
CA ALA A 214 15.52 -13.22 6.05
C ALA A 214 14.99 -11.79 6.32
N GLN A 215 15.68 -10.74 5.83
CA GLN A 215 15.20 -9.36 5.94
C GLN A 215 14.11 -9.00 4.92
N PHE A 216 13.83 -9.89 3.96
CA PHE A 216 12.77 -9.72 2.97
C PHE A 216 11.66 -10.79 3.11
N PRO A 217 10.99 -10.92 4.28
CA PRO A 217 9.84 -11.82 4.40
C PRO A 217 8.71 -11.40 3.45
N PRO A 218 7.80 -12.31 3.04
CA PRO A 218 6.75 -11.99 2.08
C PRO A 218 5.96 -10.73 2.47
N LEU A 219 5.60 -9.93 1.47
CA LEU A 219 4.95 -8.63 1.73
C LEU A 219 3.48 -8.76 2.11
N TYR A 220 2.82 -9.77 1.56
CA TYR A 220 1.40 -10.06 1.74
C TYR A 220 1.20 -11.40 2.45
N GLY A 221 0.17 -11.46 3.28
CA GLY A 221 -0.26 -12.67 3.97
C GLY A 221 -1.15 -13.57 3.10
N SER A 222 -1.75 -14.55 3.79
CA SER A 222 -2.69 -15.49 3.19
C SER A 222 -4.05 -14.82 2.95
N ILE A 223 -4.64 -15.03 1.78
CA ILE A 223 -6.00 -14.57 1.49
C ILE A 223 -7.03 -15.27 2.38
N TRP A 224 -6.71 -16.45 2.90
CA TRP A 224 -7.56 -17.20 3.82
C TRP A 224 -7.73 -16.52 5.19
N ASP A 225 -6.85 -15.59 5.54
CA ASP A 225 -6.99 -14.78 6.75
C ASP A 225 -7.92 -13.56 6.53
N ALA A 226 -8.27 -13.22 5.29
CA ALA A 226 -8.96 -12.00 4.90
C ALA A 226 -10.48 -12.03 5.10
N TRP A 227 -10.98 -12.77 6.10
CA TRP A 227 -12.41 -12.89 6.42
C TRP A 227 -12.95 -11.75 7.30
N CYS A 228 -12.12 -10.80 7.71
CA CYS A 228 -12.59 -9.53 8.29
C CYS A 228 -11.64 -8.40 7.86
N LEU A 229 -12.13 -7.16 7.80
CA LEU A 229 -11.39 -6.01 7.33
C LEU A 229 -10.19 -5.70 8.23
N ARG A 230 -10.29 -5.96 9.54
CA ARG A 230 -9.12 -5.93 10.41
C ARG A 230 -8.01 -6.87 9.92
N ASN A 231 -8.35 -8.07 9.52
CA ASN A 231 -7.35 -9.02 9.01
C ASN A 231 -6.91 -8.67 7.59
N VAL A 232 -7.78 -8.10 6.76
CA VAL A 232 -7.41 -7.57 5.43
C VAL A 232 -6.24 -6.61 5.61
N TRP A 233 -6.39 -5.56 6.41
CA TRP A 233 -5.34 -4.56 6.57
C TRP A 233 -4.20 -4.98 7.50
N GLY A 234 -4.47 -5.87 8.46
CA GLY A 234 -3.53 -6.28 9.51
C GLY A 234 -2.67 -7.49 9.17
N LYS A 235 -3.15 -8.41 8.33
CA LYS A 235 -2.50 -9.70 8.03
C LYS A 235 -2.32 -9.94 6.54
N TYR A 236 -3.36 -9.72 5.74
CA TYR A 236 -3.34 -10.06 4.31
C TYR A 236 -2.62 -9.00 3.47
N TRP A 237 -3.03 -7.74 3.59
CA TRP A 237 -2.53 -6.62 2.80
C TRP A 237 -1.09 -6.27 3.19
N HIS A 238 -0.41 -5.49 2.33
CA HIS A 238 0.99 -5.14 2.56
C HIS A 238 1.19 -4.43 3.90
N GLN A 239 2.30 -4.72 4.57
CA GLN A 239 2.57 -4.17 5.90
C GLN A 239 3.48 -2.93 5.91
N LEU A 240 3.79 -2.37 4.75
CA LEU A 240 4.68 -1.22 4.61
C LEU A 240 4.22 0.03 5.39
N PHE A 241 2.91 0.15 5.67
CA PHE A 241 2.32 1.31 6.34
C PHE A 241 2.08 1.07 7.84
N GLN A 242 2.23 -0.17 8.33
CA GLN A 242 1.85 -0.55 9.69
C GLN A 242 2.61 0.25 10.75
N LEU A 243 3.94 0.32 10.66
CA LEU A 243 4.74 1.10 11.60
C LEU A 243 4.71 2.60 11.30
N PRO A 244 4.90 3.04 10.04
CA PRO A 244 4.92 4.46 9.71
C PRO A 244 3.67 5.21 10.16
N LEU A 245 2.48 4.59 10.07
CA LEU A 245 1.23 5.21 10.49
C LEU A 245 0.95 5.02 11.99
N ARG A 246 1.19 3.82 12.55
CA ARG A 246 0.76 3.49 13.92
C ARG A 246 1.57 4.23 14.97
N ILE A 247 2.89 4.26 14.83
CA ILE A 247 3.79 4.83 15.84
C ILE A 247 3.38 6.27 16.19
N PRO A 248 3.36 7.25 15.25
CA PRO A 248 3.13 8.64 15.61
C PRO A 248 1.77 8.86 16.28
N ILE A 249 0.75 8.12 15.85
CA ILE A 249 -0.60 8.23 16.40
C ILE A 249 -0.64 7.67 17.84
N THR A 250 -0.09 6.48 18.06
CA THR A 250 -0.13 5.84 19.38
C THR A 250 0.83 6.46 20.39
N THR A 251 1.91 7.10 19.94
CA THR A 251 2.89 7.74 20.84
C THR A 251 2.55 9.20 21.14
N LEU A 252 1.99 9.95 20.18
CA LEU A 252 1.79 11.40 20.33
C LEU A 252 0.34 11.81 20.55
N ILE A 253 -0.63 11.04 20.03
CA ILE A 253 -2.02 11.52 19.92
C ILE A 253 -2.93 10.78 20.88
N THR A 254 -2.99 9.45 20.81
CA THR A 254 -4.00 8.70 21.57
C THR A 254 -3.67 7.23 21.76
N ASN A 255 -4.06 6.71 22.92
CA ASN A 255 -4.12 5.28 23.21
C ASN A 255 -5.53 4.68 22.98
N SER A 256 -6.52 5.53 22.66
CA SER A 256 -7.88 5.08 22.38
C SER A 256 -7.92 4.34 21.05
N ARG A 257 -8.22 3.03 21.09
CA ARG A 257 -8.26 2.17 19.91
C ARG A 257 -9.14 2.69 18.77
N PRO A 258 -10.41 3.11 18.96
CA PRO A 258 -11.23 3.61 17.86
C PRO A 258 -10.67 4.90 17.26
N ILE A 259 -10.20 5.83 18.09
CA ILE A 259 -9.60 7.09 17.59
C ILE A 259 -8.32 6.80 16.81
N ALA A 260 -7.46 5.92 17.33
CA ALA A 260 -6.24 5.51 16.64
C ALA A 260 -6.54 4.85 15.28
N ILE A 261 -7.55 3.98 15.20
CA ILE A 261 -7.98 3.38 13.92
C ILE A 261 -8.39 4.46 12.92
N THR A 262 -9.27 5.38 13.34
CA THR A 262 -9.72 6.49 12.47
C THR A 262 -8.55 7.34 11.98
N LEU A 263 -7.64 7.72 12.87
CA LEU A 263 -6.48 8.54 12.50
C LEU A 263 -5.49 7.78 11.59
N ILE A 264 -5.29 6.48 11.79
CA ILE A 264 -4.42 5.66 10.93
C ILE A 264 -4.98 5.62 9.51
N PHE A 265 -6.29 5.37 9.37
CA PHE A 265 -6.93 5.36 8.06
C PHE A 265 -7.02 6.75 7.44
N LEU A 266 -7.25 7.81 8.23
CA LEU A 266 -7.19 9.19 7.76
C LEU A 266 -5.80 9.51 7.19
N LEU A 267 -4.73 9.20 7.93
CA LEU A 267 -3.36 9.44 7.49
C LEU A 267 -3.01 8.62 6.24
N SER A 268 -3.46 7.36 6.17
CA SER A 268 -3.37 6.56 4.94
C SER A 268 -4.10 7.24 3.77
N GLY A 269 -5.31 7.74 4.00
CA GLY A 269 -6.10 8.46 3.01
C GLY A 269 -5.43 9.74 2.51
N LEU A 270 -4.82 10.51 3.40
CA LEU A 270 -4.07 11.71 3.05
C LEU A 270 -2.82 11.38 2.21
N ILE A 271 -2.07 10.33 2.58
CA ILE A 271 -0.91 9.89 1.80
C ILE A 271 -1.32 9.55 0.36
N HIS A 272 -2.40 8.78 0.20
CA HIS A 272 -2.88 8.41 -1.13
C HIS A 272 -3.57 9.57 -1.85
N HIS A 273 -4.15 10.52 -1.12
CA HIS A 273 -4.68 11.74 -1.71
C HIS A 273 -3.54 12.52 -2.36
N PHE A 274 -2.51 12.90 -1.60
CA PHE A 274 -1.34 13.64 -2.10
C PHE A 274 -0.48 12.90 -3.12
N ALA A 275 -0.61 11.56 -3.17
CA ALA A 275 0.05 10.75 -4.19
C ALA A 275 -0.80 10.50 -5.45
N SER A 276 -2.09 10.86 -5.44
CA SER A 276 -3.05 10.46 -6.47
C SER A 276 -2.70 11.09 -7.83
N PRO A 277 -2.73 10.31 -8.93
CA PRO A 277 -2.67 10.85 -10.28
C PRO A 277 -3.78 11.86 -10.59
N ALA A 278 -4.91 11.80 -9.88
CA ALA A 278 -6.01 12.76 -10.04
C ALA A 278 -5.66 14.18 -9.54
N ILE A 279 -4.57 14.33 -8.76
CA ILE A 279 -4.01 15.65 -8.45
C ILE A 279 -3.27 16.23 -9.66
N ASP A 280 -2.76 15.38 -10.56
CA ASP A 280 -2.07 15.80 -11.77
C ASP A 280 -3.05 16.12 -12.92
N THR A 281 -4.36 15.90 -12.74
CA THR A 281 -5.40 16.23 -13.73
C THR A 281 -6.06 17.59 -13.45
N PRO A 282 -6.59 18.30 -14.47
CA PRO A 282 -7.18 19.64 -14.30
C PRO A 282 -8.29 19.67 -13.23
N ALA A 283 -8.53 20.87 -12.69
CA ALA A 283 -9.28 21.25 -11.48
C ALA A 283 -10.68 20.66 -11.22
N THR A 284 -11.18 19.70 -12.01
CA THR A 284 -12.50 19.07 -11.85
C THR A 284 -12.45 17.72 -11.13
N SER A 285 -11.29 17.11 -10.92
CA SER A 285 -11.17 15.79 -10.26
C SER A 285 -10.70 15.89 -8.81
N SER A 286 -11.62 15.74 -7.86
CA SER A 286 -11.25 15.53 -6.45
C SER A 286 -10.86 14.07 -6.21
N SER A 287 -9.68 13.86 -5.61
CA SER A 287 -9.22 12.54 -5.20
C SER A 287 -10.09 12.02 -4.06
N THR A 288 -10.71 10.86 -4.28
CA THR A 288 -11.61 10.19 -3.32
C THR A 288 -10.88 9.20 -2.41
N ALA A 289 -9.55 9.31 -2.30
CA ALA A 289 -8.74 8.48 -1.42
C ALA A 289 -9.13 8.62 0.06
N VAL A 290 -9.30 9.84 0.57
CA VAL A 290 -9.67 10.06 1.99
C VAL A 290 -11.00 9.37 2.35
N PRO A 291 -12.13 9.60 1.66
CA PRO A 291 -13.37 8.91 1.97
C PRO A 291 -13.27 7.39 1.79
N TYR A 292 -12.50 6.89 0.81
CA TYR A 292 -12.22 5.46 0.65
C TYR A 292 -11.60 4.85 1.91
N PHE A 293 -10.49 5.41 2.42
CA PHE A 293 -9.82 4.85 3.60
C PHE A 293 -10.62 5.06 4.89
N LEU A 294 -11.30 6.19 5.06
CA LEU A 294 -12.18 6.41 6.22
C LEU A 294 -13.36 5.43 6.25
N GLY A 295 -13.88 5.00 5.09
CA GLY A 295 -14.88 3.94 4.99
C GLY A 295 -14.42 2.64 5.68
N PHE A 296 -13.15 2.25 5.52
CA PHE A 296 -12.59 1.09 6.22
C PHE A 296 -12.43 1.32 7.72
N ALA A 297 -12.15 2.55 8.17
CA ALA A 297 -12.10 2.85 9.60
C ALA A 297 -13.45 2.58 10.27
N ILE A 298 -14.53 3.09 9.66
CA ILE A 298 -15.91 2.86 10.11
C ILE A 298 -16.18 1.36 10.17
N ALA A 299 -15.89 0.65 9.08
CA ALA A 299 -16.16 -0.77 8.97
C ALA A 299 -15.39 -1.61 10.01
N VAL A 300 -14.11 -1.31 10.26
CA VAL A 300 -13.30 -1.99 11.29
C VAL A 300 -13.80 -1.69 12.70
N ILE A 301 -14.34 -0.50 12.96
CA ILE A 301 -14.96 -0.17 14.25
C ILE A 301 -16.28 -0.93 14.40
N LEU A 302 -17.11 -0.99 13.35
CA LEU A 302 -18.34 -1.79 13.33
C LEU A 302 -18.06 -3.28 13.58
N GLU A 303 -17.01 -3.84 13.00
CA GLU A 303 -16.59 -5.23 13.27
C GLU A 303 -16.34 -5.48 14.76
N VAL A 304 -15.79 -4.51 15.51
CA VAL A 304 -15.60 -4.64 16.96
C VAL A 304 -16.93 -4.66 17.69
N VAL A 305 -17.84 -3.77 17.30
CA VAL A 305 -19.16 -3.67 17.91
C VAL A 305 -19.94 -4.96 17.66
N PHE A 306 -20.00 -5.42 16.41
CA PHE A 306 -20.67 -6.67 16.05
C PHE A 306 -20.05 -7.89 16.72
N SER A 307 -18.72 -7.98 16.77
CA SER A 307 -18.05 -9.08 17.47
C SER A 307 -18.43 -9.12 18.95
N ARG A 308 -18.65 -7.96 19.59
CA ARG A 308 -19.08 -7.89 21.00
C ARG A 308 -20.55 -8.28 21.14
N LEU A 309 -21.43 -7.67 20.36
CA LEU A 309 -22.89 -7.91 20.41
C LEU A 309 -23.25 -9.36 20.10
N PHE A 310 -22.57 -9.96 19.12
CA PHE A 310 -22.91 -11.28 18.60
C PHE A 310 -21.96 -12.39 19.06
N SER A 311 -21.02 -12.10 19.98
CA SER A 311 -20.06 -13.08 20.53
C SER A 311 -20.70 -14.32 21.13
N ARG A 312 -21.95 -14.21 21.61
CA ARG A 312 -22.69 -15.28 22.28
C ARG A 312 -23.71 -15.96 21.38
N LEU A 313 -23.88 -15.49 20.14
CA LEU A 313 -24.82 -16.12 19.22
C LEU A 313 -24.18 -17.36 18.60
N SER A 314 -24.88 -18.48 18.75
CA SER A 314 -24.56 -19.71 18.02
C SER A 314 -25.38 -19.75 16.73
N LEU A 315 -24.77 -20.26 15.66
CA LEU A 315 -25.50 -20.47 14.42
C LEU A 315 -26.52 -21.62 14.61
N PRO A 316 -27.66 -21.59 13.90
CA PRO A 316 -28.67 -22.64 13.98
C PRO A 316 -28.09 -24.04 13.76
N PRO A 317 -28.61 -25.09 14.44
CA PRO A 317 -28.16 -26.47 14.26
C PRO A 317 -28.22 -26.97 12.82
N SER A 318 -29.17 -26.45 12.02
CA SER A 318 -29.32 -26.76 10.60
C SER A 318 -28.14 -26.32 9.74
N ILE A 319 -27.39 -25.30 10.16
CA ILE A 319 -26.19 -24.81 9.46
C ILE A 319 -24.96 -25.53 10.00
N THR A 320 -24.87 -25.70 11.33
CA THR A 320 -23.70 -26.32 11.97
C THR A 320 -23.59 -27.83 11.73
N SER A 321 -24.68 -28.49 11.34
CA SER A 321 -24.66 -29.88 10.86
C SER A 321 -23.99 -30.04 9.50
N ILE A 322 -23.96 -28.98 8.67
CA ILE A 322 -23.39 -29.00 7.32
C ILE A 322 -21.95 -28.48 7.33
N ILE A 323 -21.69 -27.38 8.05
CA ILE A 323 -20.39 -26.71 8.08
C ILE A 323 -20.01 -26.37 9.52
N PRO A 324 -18.76 -26.63 9.96
CA PRO A 324 -18.29 -26.21 11.27
C PRO A 324 -18.53 -24.72 11.51
N GLN A 325 -19.06 -24.37 12.69
CA GLN A 325 -19.46 -23.00 13.04
C GLN A 325 -18.37 -21.96 12.73
N LYS A 326 -17.10 -22.28 13.01
CA LYS A 326 -15.95 -21.41 12.71
C LYS A 326 -15.82 -21.11 11.21
N GLN A 327 -15.98 -22.12 10.35
CA GLN A 327 -15.89 -21.95 8.91
C GLN A 327 -17.10 -21.17 8.37
N ALA A 328 -18.30 -21.40 8.92
CA ALA A 328 -19.47 -20.61 8.58
C ALA A 328 -19.28 -19.12 8.92
N PHE A 329 -18.72 -18.79 10.10
CA PHE A 329 -18.37 -17.41 10.43
C PHE A 329 -17.30 -16.81 9.51
N HIS A 330 -16.30 -17.60 9.09
CA HIS A 330 -15.34 -17.14 8.08
C HIS A 330 -16.02 -16.84 6.74
N ALA A 331 -16.95 -17.69 6.29
CA ALA A 331 -17.69 -17.47 5.04
C ALA A 331 -18.53 -16.19 5.10
N ILE A 332 -19.27 -15.98 6.20
CA ILE A 332 -20.00 -14.72 6.45
C ILE A 332 -19.04 -13.52 6.44
N GLY A 333 -17.88 -13.68 7.07
CA GLY A 333 -16.83 -12.67 7.09
C GLY A 333 -16.28 -12.33 5.70
N PHE A 334 -16.06 -13.32 4.84
CA PHE A 334 -15.65 -13.09 3.45
C PHE A 334 -16.72 -12.35 2.65
N LEU A 335 -18.01 -12.67 2.86
CA LEU A 335 -19.10 -11.92 2.24
C LEU A 335 -19.11 -10.46 2.70
N TRP A 336 -18.92 -10.22 4.00
CA TRP A 336 -18.81 -8.87 4.56
C TRP A 336 -17.63 -8.08 3.97
N VAL A 337 -16.43 -8.69 3.92
CA VAL A 337 -15.24 -8.08 3.33
C VAL A 337 -15.43 -7.81 1.84
N GLY A 338 -15.97 -8.78 1.09
CA GLY A 338 -16.25 -8.65 -0.33
C GLY A 338 -17.24 -7.53 -0.60
N ALA A 339 -18.33 -7.46 0.15
CA ALA A 339 -19.31 -6.38 0.03
C ALA A 339 -18.70 -5.00 0.30
N TRP A 340 -17.87 -4.86 1.34
CA TRP A 340 -17.20 -3.59 1.64
C TRP A 340 -16.18 -3.18 0.58
N LEU A 341 -15.36 -4.14 0.11
CA LEU A 341 -14.44 -3.89 -0.99
C LEU A 341 -15.19 -3.48 -2.25
N ALA A 342 -16.26 -4.19 -2.62
CA ALA A 342 -17.08 -3.84 -3.78
C ALA A 342 -17.69 -2.44 -3.67
N ALA A 343 -18.17 -2.06 -2.49
CA ALA A 343 -18.80 -0.75 -2.25
C ALA A 343 -17.78 0.41 -2.28
N LEU A 344 -16.59 0.24 -1.69
CA LEU A 344 -15.62 1.33 -1.56
C LEU A 344 -14.64 1.42 -2.74
N SER A 345 -14.24 0.28 -3.32
CA SER A 345 -13.20 0.27 -4.35
C SER A 345 -13.47 1.17 -5.57
N PRO A 346 -14.71 1.40 -6.01
CA PRO A 346 -15.01 2.40 -7.04
C PRO A 346 -14.48 3.81 -6.73
N LEU A 347 -14.51 4.23 -5.46
CA LEU A 347 -13.99 5.52 -5.02
C LEU A 347 -12.49 5.66 -5.25
N TYR A 348 -11.75 4.55 -5.33
CA TYR A 348 -10.30 4.57 -5.52
C TYR A 348 -9.91 4.19 -6.95
N ILE A 349 -10.59 3.22 -7.56
CA ILE A 349 -10.28 2.69 -8.89
C ILE A 349 -10.75 3.60 -10.00
N ALA A 350 -11.86 4.33 -9.83
CA ALA A 350 -12.38 5.17 -10.89
C ALA A 350 -11.38 6.25 -11.30
N ASP A 351 -10.64 6.83 -10.34
CA ASP A 351 -9.59 7.81 -10.61
C ASP A 351 -8.47 7.17 -11.47
N VAL A 352 -8.08 5.95 -11.13
CA VAL A 352 -7.07 5.16 -11.86
C VAL A 352 -7.55 4.76 -13.27
N ALA A 353 -8.80 4.34 -13.40
CA ALA A 353 -9.40 3.91 -14.66
C ALA A 353 -9.59 5.10 -15.62
N SER A 354 -10.10 6.23 -15.12
CA SER A 354 -10.23 7.48 -15.88
C SER A 354 -8.87 7.96 -16.40
N PHE A 355 -7.85 7.84 -15.56
CA PHE A 355 -6.50 8.18 -15.92
C PHE A 355 -5.99 7.34 -17.11
N PHE A 356 -6.12 6.01 -17.06
CA PHE A 356 -5.69 5.15 -18.16
C PHE A 356 -6.49 5.36 -19.44
N ALA A 357 -7.80 5.59 -19.34
CA ALA A 357 -8.63 5.85 -20.50
C ALA A 357 -8.18 7.12 -21.25
N THR A 358 -7.91 8.21 -20.52
CA THR A 358 -7.49 9.49 -21.10
C THR A 358 -6.08 9.46 -21.69
N HIS A 359 -5.16 8.67 -21.12
CA HIS A 359 -3.77 8.60 -21.56
C HIS A 359 -3.49 7.50 -22.59
N ARG A 360 -4.43 6.58 -22.82
CA ARG A 360 -4.34 5.56 -23.89
C ARG A 360 -4.61 6.11 -25.29
N MET A 361 -5.38 7.20 -25.39
CA MET A 361 -5.76 7.88 -26.64
C MET A 361 -4.59 8.35 -27.52
N GLY A 362 -3.33 8.11 -27.11
CA GLY A 362 -2.12 8.40 -27.88
C GLY A 362 -1.25 7.17 -28.22
N LEU A 363 -1.70 5.93 -27.98
CA LEU A 363 -0.96 4.72 -28.35
C LEU A 363 -1.33 4.24 -29.77
N PRO A 364 -0.35 3.81 -30.59
CA PRO A 364 -0.62 3.32 -31.95
C PRO A 364 -1.40 1.99 -31.88
N GLY A 365 -2.68 2.04 -32.24
CA GLY A 365 -3.58 0.88 -32.24
C GLY A 365 -5.06 1.25 -32.22
N ASP A 366 -5.40 2.44 -31.72
CA ASP A 366 -6.80 2.89 -31.61
C ASP A 366 -7.36 3.52 -32.91
N VAL A 367 -6.55 3.57 -33.99
CA VAL A 367 -6.93 4.14 -35.30
C VAL A 367 -7.64 3.12 -36.22
N LEU A 368 -7.74 1.84 -35.83
CA LEU A 368 -8.19 0.78 -36.76
C LEU A 368 -9.62 0.30 -36.58
N LEU A 369 -10.46 0.98 -35.80
CA LEU A 369 -11.88 0.63 -35.66
C LEU A 369 -12.79 1.87 -35.64
N SER A 370 -12.59 2.78 -36.59
CA SER A 370 -13.58 3.80 -36.98
C SER A 370 -14.18 3.48 -38.34
#